data_AF-A0A932EHM8-F1
#
_entry.id   AF-A0A932EHM8-F1
#
_cell.length_a   1.000
_cell.length_b   1.000
_cell.length_c   1.000
_cell.angle_alpha   90.00
_cell.angle_beta   90.00
_cell.angle_gamma   90.00
#
_symmetry.space_group_name_H-M   'P 1'
#
loop_
_entity.id
_entity.type
_entity.pdbx_description
1 polymer ?
#
loop_
_entity_poly.entity_id
_entity_poly.type
_entity_poly.pdbx_seq_one_letter_code
_entity_poly.pdbx_strand_id
1 'polypeptide(L)'
;ATVSILTHPLLDFMNTYGMRWWMPFVNRWYYADALFIVDPWIWVVLVAGLLLTRWTGRETGNGKRETSAASHRRWAMTPAAVSLLAIAVYAAIMLGASQIARRAIMGELTAQGHAPLRVMVSPVPLNPLRRLVVIEDADRYRFGTVYWLRRPVFAIEPYEVAKNATAPEALVARQSAEGGAFLSWARFPFFVVEASRSSPVVHIVDARYTLDPDAGFGAVAVRLQGR
;
A
#
# COMPACT_ATOMS: atom_id res chain seq x y z
N ALA A 1 -12.18 15.22 -15.83
CA ALA A 1 -10.78 15.14 -16.26
C ALA A 1 -9.83 15.74 -15.24
N THR A 2 -9.86 17.06 -14.99
CA THR A 2 -8.90 17.74 -14.09
C THR A 2 -8.84 17.17 -12.68
N VAL A 3 -9.98 16.98 -12.00
CA VAL A 3 -10.02 16.41 -10.64
C VAL A 3 -9.35 15.03 -10.62
N SER A 4 -9.74 14.13 -11.54
CA SER A 4 -9.15 12.79 -11.64
C SER A 4 -7.64 12.81 -11.82
N ILE A 5 -7.14 13.68 -12.71
CA ILE A 5 -5.70 13.84 -12.98
C ILE A 5 -4.96 14.33 -11.72
N LEU A 6 -5.53 15.30 -11.00
CA LEU A 6 -4.91 15.86 -9.80
C LEU A 6 -4.97 14.92 -8.60
N THR A 7 -6.07 14.17 -8.43
CA THR A 7 -6.24 13.26 -7.29
C THR A 7 -5.51 11.94 -7.47
N HIS A 8 -5.22 11.52 -8.70
CA HIS A 8 -4.62 10.21 -8.95
C HIS A 8 -3.23 10.05 -8.31
N PRO A 9 -2.25 10.96 -8.49
CA PRO A 9 -0.96 10.87 -7.81
C PRO A 9 -1.06 10.92 -6.28
N LEU A 10 -2.05 11.67 -5.76
CA LEU A 10 -2.30 11.72 -4.33
C LEU A 10 -2.80 10.37 -3.81
N LEU A 11 -3.75 9.74 -4.51
CA LEU A 11 -4.27 8.41 -4.16
C LEU A 11 -3.18 7.33 -4.29
N ASP A 12 -2.27 7.47 -5.26
CA ASP A 12 -1.10 6.59 -5.38
C ASP A 12 -0.14 6.76 -4.20
N PHE A 13 0.14 7.99 -3.79
CA PHE A 13 0.93 8.24 -2.58
C PHE A 13 0.27 7.69 -1.32
N MET A 14 -1.07 7.71 -1.25
CA MET A 14 -1.82 7.22 -0.11
C MET A 14 -1.74 5.70 0.07
N ASN A 15 -1.46 4.95 -0.98
CA ASN A 15 -1.37 3.50 -0.92
C ASN A 15 0.06 3.00 -0.56
N THR A 16 0.27 1.69 -0.61
CA THR A 16 1.54 1.03 -0.25
C THR A 16 2.58 0.98 -1.38
N TYR A 17 2.20 1.36 -2.60
CA TYR A 17 3.08 1.51 -3.76
C TYR A 17 3.86 2.82 -3.72
N GLY A 18 3.24 3.89 -3.21
CA GLY A 18 3.88 5.19 -3.01
C GLY A 18 4.11 5.97 -4.30
N MET A 19 4.82 7.09 -4.19
CA MET A 19 5.07 8.01 -5.30
C MET A 19 6.48 8.62 -5.24
N ARG A 20 7.05 8.96 -6.40
CA ARG A 20 8.30 9.70 -6.58
C ARG A 20 8.06 11.14 -7.01
N TRP A 21 7.75 12.02 -6.05
CA TRP A 21 7.33 13.42 -6.30
C TRP A 21 8.33 14.27 -7.08
N TRP A 22 9.61 13.93 -6.98
CA TRP A 22 10.69 14.80 -7.42
C TRP A 22 11.45 14.26 -8.63
N MET A 23 10.90 13.29 -9.36
CA MET A 23 11.49 12.89 -10.64
C MET A 23 11.46 14.06 -11.64
N PRO A 24 12.50 14.23 -12.50
CA PRO A 24 13.69 13.38 -12.62
C PRO A 24 14.84 13.75 -11.67
N PHE A 25 14.70 14.77 -10.84
CA PHE A 25 15.78 15.33 -10.01
C PHE A 25 16.19 14.42 -8.85
N VAL A 26 15.22 13.79 -8.19
CA VAL A 26 15.47 12.89 -7.05
C VAL A 26 14.70 11.59 -7.24
N ASN A 27 15.42 10.48 -7.37
CA ASN A 27 14.86 9.14 -7.46
C ASN A 27 14.59 8.56 -6.06
N ARG A 28 13.64 9.16 -5.33
CA ARG A 28 13.23 8.72 -3.98
C ARG A 28 11.74 8.42 -3.95
N TRP A 29 11.40 7.26 -3.39
CA TRP A 29 10.01 6.88 -3.11
C TRP A 29 9.50 7.47 -1.80
N TYR A 30 8.23 7.87 -1.79
CA TYR A 30 7.48 8.35 -0.62
C TYR A 30 6.22 7.51 -0.44
N TYR A 31 5.90 7.15 0.80
CA TYR A 31 4.81 6.22 1.12
C TYR A 31 3.99 6.75 2.29
N ALA A 32 2.67 6.84 2.12
CA ALA A 32 1.78 7.12 3.24
C ALA A 32 1.37 5.85 4.00
N ASP A 33 1.24 4.73 3.26
CA ASP A 33 0.72 3.44 3.75
C ASP A 33 -0.68 3.55 4.40
N ALA A 34 -1.55 4.41 3.85
CA ALA A 34 -2.83 4.76 4.46
C ALA A 34 -3.99 3.93 3.90
N LEU A 35 -4.12 3.85 2.58
CA LEU A 35 -5.25 3.24 1.89
C LEU A 35 -4.86 1.95 1.17
N PHE A 36 -5.76 0.99 1.14
CA PHE A 36 -5.60 -0.17 0.28
C PHE A 36 -5.90 0.26 -1.17
N ILE A 37 -5.13 -0.23 -2.15
CA ILE A 37 -5.27 0.21 -3.56
C ILE A 37 -6.69 -0.04 -4.11
N VAL A 38 -7.33 -1.11 -3.64
CA VAL A 38 -8.70 -1.50 -3.99
C VAL A 38 -9.58 -1.43 -2.75
N ASP A 39 -9.71 -0.24 -2.14
CA ASP A 39 -10.46 -0.07 -0.89
C ASP A 39 -11.98 -0.22 -1.09
N PRO A 40 -12.61 -1.31 -0.62
CA PRO A 40 -14.02 -1.57 -0.88
C PRO A 40 -14.95 -0.56 -0.19
N TRP A 41 -14.51 0.06 0.92
CA TRP A 41 -15.30 1.03 1.65
C TRP A 41 -15.43 2.35 0.88
N ILE A 42 -14.33 2.78 0.25
CA ILE A 42 -14.36 3.95 -0.64
C ILE A 42 -15.33 3.69 -1.80
N TRP A 43 -15.30 2.50 -2.39
CA TRP A 43 -16.21 2.15 -3.48
C TRP A 43 -17.67 2.12 -3.06
N VAL A 44 -17.98 1.54 -1.89
CA VAL A 44 -19.35 1.53 -1.34
C VAL A 44 -19.87 2.96 -1.16
N VAL A 45 -19.05 3.87 -0.59
CA VAL A 45 -19.45 5.27 -0.39
C VAL A 45 -19.64 5.99 -1.73
N LEU A 46 -18.76 5.77 -2.72
CA LEU A 46 -18.90 6.36 -4.05
C LEU A 46 -20.17 5.88 -4.78
N VAL A 47 -20.43 4.57 -4.75
CA VAL A 47 -21.62 3.98 -5.38
C VAL A 47 -22.89 4.47 -4.69
N ALA A 48 -22.93 4.45 -3.35
CA ALA A 48 -24.06 4.97 -2.58
C ALA A 48 -24.32 6.45 -2.89
N GLY A 49 -23.28 7.28 -2.90
CA GLY A 49 -23.37 8.70 -3.26
C GLY A 49 -23.94 8.91 -4.66
N LEU A 50 -23.49 8.13 -5.65
CA LEU A 50 -23.97 8.18 -7.02
C LEU A 50 -25.44 7.76 -7.13
N LEU A 51 -25.84 6.67 -6.47
CA LEU A 51 -27.22 6.17 -6.47
C LEU A 51 -28.16 7.16 -5.79
N LEU A 52 -27.78 7.69 -4.63
CA LEU A 52 -28.57 8.70 -3.90
C LEU A 52 -28.73 9.97 -4.73
N THR A 53 -27.66 10.45 -5.37
CA THR A 53 -27.71 11.61 -6.28
C THR A 53 -28.67 11.38 -7.44
N ARG A 54 -28.70 10.17 -8.00
CA ARG A 54 -29.62 9.80 -9.09
C ARG A 54 -31.05 9.65 -8.63
N TRP A 55 -31.27 9.12 -7.43
CA TRP A 55 -32.61 8.91 -6.90
C TRP A 55 -33.28 10.23 -6.54
N THR A 56 -32.59 11.11 -5.79
CA THR A 56 -33.11 12.44 -5.42
C THR A 56 -33.33 13.34 -6.64
N GLY A 57 -32.50 13.21 -7.69
CA GLY A 57 -32.69 13.92 -8.95
C GLY A 57 -33.89 13.45 -9.78
N ARG A 58 -34.43 12.25 -9.54
CA ARG A 58 -35.61 11.71 -10.25
C ARG A 58 -36.92 12.15 -9.60
N GLU A 59 -36.96 12.25 -8.28
CA GLU A 59 -38.17 12.65 -7.54
C GLU A 59 -38.58 14.11 -7.82
N THR A 60 -37.61 14.99 -8.10
CA THR A 60 -37.88 16.40 -8.46
C THR A 60 -38.32 16.57 -9.94
N GLY A 61 -38.23 15.53 -10.77
CA GLY A 61 -38.46 15.57 -12.21
C GLY A 61 -39.92 15.44 -12.66
N ASN A 62 -40.88 15.22 -11.76
CA ASN A 62 -42.27 14.92 -12.12
C ASN A 62 -43.23 16.13 -12.10
N GLY A 63 -42.73 17.37 -12.03
CA GLY A 63 -43.58 18.55 -12.03
C GLY A 63 -42.86 19.81 -12.50
N LYS A 64 -43.18 20.24 -13.72
CA LYS A 64 -42.82 21.53 -14.37
C LYS A 64 -41.35 21.67 -14.81
N ARG A 65 -41.16 21.43 -16.11
CA ARG A 65 -40.20 22.16 -16.95
C ARG A 65 -40.43 23.66 -16.76
N GLU A 66 -39.58 24.33 -16.00
CA GLU A 66 -39.17 25.73 -16.24
C GLU A 66 -38.15 26.17 -15.16
N THR A 67 -37.02 26.73 -15.61
CA THR A 67 -35.96 27.42 -14.83
C THR A 67 -35.06 26.64 -13.83
N SER A 68 -35.30 25.35 -13.58
CA SER A 68 -34.65 24.53 -12.53
C SER A 68 -33.27 23.88 -12.86
N ALA A 69 -32.39 24.49 -13.67
CA ALA A 69 -31.04 23.92 -13.88
C ALA A 69 -30.12 24.15 -12.65
N ALA A 70 -30.29 25.28 -11.95
CA ALA A 70 -29.48 25.64 -10.79
C ALA A 70 -29.92 24.93 -9.50
N SER A 71 -31.22 24.69 -9.32
CA SER A 71 -31.79 23.97 -8.17
C SER A 71 -31.47 22.47 -8.22
N HIS A 72 -31.68 21.80 -9.36
CA HIS A 72 -31.30 20.39 -9.52
C HIS A 72 -29.81 20.16 -9.30
N ARG A 73 -28.96 21.10 -9.74
CA ARG A 73 -27.52 21.06 -9.49
C ARG A 73 -27.19 21.18 -7.99
N ARG A 74 -27.88 22.03 -7.23
CA ARG A 74 -27.63 22.19 -5.77
C ARG A 74 -27.97 20.93 -4.96
N TRP A 75 -29.07 20.25 -5.28
CA TRP A 75 -29.52 19.05 -4.55
C TRP A 75 -28.78 17.79 -4.97
N ALA A 76 -28.46 17.64 -6.27
CA ALA A 76 -27.60 16.56 -6.75
C ALA A 76 -26.15 16.70 -6.21
N MET A 77 -25.68 17.93 -5.96
CA MET A 77 -24.36 18.16 -5.38
C MET A 77 -24.27 17.77 -3.90
N THR A 78 -25.37 17.70 -3.15
CA THR A 78 -25.29 17.45 -1.70
C THR A 78 -24.87 16.02 -1.37
N PRO A 79 -25.50 14.94 -1.87
CA PRO A 79 -25.06 13.57 -1.56
C PRO A 79 -23.67 13.25 -2.11
N ALA A 80 -23.34 13.76 -3.30
CA ALA A 80 -22.02 13.62 -3.89
C ALA A 80 -20.94 14.33 -3.05
N ALA A 81 -21.18 15.56 -2.62
CA ALA A 81 -20.23 16.29 -1.77
C ALA A 81 -20.06 15.64 -0.40
N VAL A 82 -21.16 15.17 0.22
CA VAL A 82 -21.12 14.41 1.49
C VAL A 82 -20.31 13.13 1.34
N SER A 83 -20.46 12.41 0.22
CA SER A 83 -19.71 11.18 -0.05
C SER A 83 -18.21 11.46 -0.22
N LEU A 84 -17.85 12.52 -0.96
CA LEU A 84 -16.45 12.94 -1.10
C LEU A 84 -15.84 13.39 0.23
N LEU A 85 -16.59 14.12 1.05
CA LEU A 85 -16.17 14.51 2.39
C LEU A 85 -15.96 13.28 3.28
N ALA A 86 -16.89 12.32 3.25
CA ALA A 86 -16.77 11.08 4.01
C ALA A 86 -15.52 10.29 3.61
N ILE A 87 -15.21 10.21 2.32
CA ILE A 87 -13.98 9.57 1.82
C ILE A 87 -12.74 10.32 2.30
N ALA A 88 -12.74 11.66 2.26
CA ALA A 88 -11.62 12.47 2.74
C ALA A 88 -11.37 12.28 4.25
N VAL A 89 -12.44 12.23 5.05
CA VAL A 89 -12.37 11.97 6.49
C VAL A 89 -11.87 10.54 6.75
N TYR A 90 -12.41 9.54 6.05
CA TYR A 90 -11.95 8.16 6.14
C TYR A 90 -10.46 8.03 5.80
N ALA A 91 -10.02 8.65 4.70
CA ALA A 91 -8.63 8.72 4.28
C ALA A 91 -7.72 9.33 5.35
N ALA A 92 -8.15 10.44 5.98
CA ALA A 92 -7.42 11.08 7.06
C ALA A 92 -7.32 10.20 8.31
N ILE A 93 -8.41 9.54 8.71
CA ILE A 93 -8.42 8.58 9.81
C ILE A 93 -7.47 7.42 9.53
N MET A 94 -7.53 6.85 8.31
CA MET A 94 -6.67 5.74 7.91
C MET A 94 -5.20 6.15 7.89
N LEU A 95 -4.87 7.35 7.41
CA LEU A 95 -3.52 7.91 7.48
C LEU A 95 -3.07 8.05 8.94
N GLY A 96 -3.89 8.68 9.79
CA GLY A 96 -3.61 8.88 11.21
C GLY A 96 -3.34 7.56 11.94
N ALA A 97 -4.19 6.56 11.73
CA ALA A 97 -4.02 5.22 12.29
C ALA A 97 -2.68 4.60 11.88
N SER A 98 -2.29 4.70 10.60
CA SER A 98 -0.99 4.21 10.11
C SER A 98 0.19 4.88 10.83
N GLN A 99 0.12 6.20 10.99
CA GLN A 99 1.19 6.98 11.62
C GLN A 99 1.29 6.70 13.12
N ILE A 100 0.14 6.61 13.82
CA ILE A 100 0.09 6.28 15.25
C ILE A 100 0.64 4.88 15.49
N ALA A 101 0.18 3.88 14.73
CA ALA A 101 0.67 2.51 14.85
C ALA A 101 2.18 2.42 14.56
N ARG A 102 2.67 3.07 13.50
CA ARG A 102 4.10 3.08 13.17
C ARG A 102 4.94 3.66 14.31
N ARG A 103 4.53 4.79 14.87
CA ARG A 103 5.24 5.44 16.00
C ARG A 103 5.22 4.57 17.25
N ALA A 104 4.07 3.98 17.58
CA ALA A 104 3.93 3.11 18.75
C ALA A 104 4.80 1.85 18.62
N ILE A 105 4.79 1.19 17.46
CA ILE A 105 5.62 0.00 17.20
C ILE A 105 7.11 0.34 17.25
N MET A 106 7.53 1.43 16.61
CA MET A 106 8.92 1.88 16.67
C MET A 106 9.37 2.16 18.12
N GLY A 107 8.53 2.85 18.90
CA GLY A 107 8.81 3.15 20.31
C GLY A 107 8.93 1.87 21.15
N GLU A 108 7.97 0.95 21.01
CA GLU A 108 7.95 -0.33 21.72
C GLU A 108 9.20 -1.17 21.40
N LEU A 109 9.53 -1.34 20.11
CA LEU A 109 10.71 -2.10 19.70
C LEU A 109 12.01 -1.48 20.23
N THR A 110 12.11 -0.14 20.19
CA THR A 110 13.27 0.58 20.72
C THR A 110 13.41 0.41 22.23
N ALA A 111 12.29 0.49 22.98
CA ALA A 111 12.28 0.27 24.42
C ALA A 111 12.70 -1.15 24.81
N GLN A 112 12.40 -2.14 23.95
CA GLN A 112 12.85 -3.53 24.09
C GLN A 112 14.31 -3.75 23.62
N GLY A 113 15.06 -2.70 23.30
CA GLY A 113 16.46 -2.79 22.85
C GLY A 113 16.65 -3.19 21.40
N HIS A 114 15.58 -3.26 20.59
CA HIS A 114 15.69 -3.48 19.14
C HIS A 114 15.88 -2.14 18.42
N ALA A 115 16.62 -2.14 17.32
CA ALA A 115 16.84 -0.94 16.50
C ALA A 115 16.37 -1.17 15.05
N PRO A 116 15.05 -1.23 14.79
CA PRO A 116 14.54 -1.43 13.44
C PRO A 116 14.93 -0.24 12.54
N LEU A 117 15.40 -0.53 11.33
CA LEU A 117 15.76 0.46 10.34
C LEU A 117 14.51 1.16 9.78
N ARG A 118 13.46 0.39 9.49
CA ARG A 118 12.19 0.88 8.95
C ARG A 118 11.02 0.02 9.43
N VAL A 119 9.86 0.66 9.59
CA VAL A 119 8.58 -0.04 9.86
C VAL A 119 7.52 0.43 8.86
N MET A 120 6.96 -0.50 8.11
CA MET A 120 5.77 -0.30 7.28
C MET A 120 4.55 -0.81 8.04
N VAL A 121 3.46 -0.03 7.99
CA VAL A 121 2.15 -0.42 8.55
C VAL A 121 1.12 -0.30 7.44
N SER A 122 0.79 -1.43 6.82
CA SER A 122 -0.09 -1.54 5.66
C SER A 122 -1.55 -1.71 6.04
N PRO A 123 -2.50 -1.03 5.36
CA PRO A 123 -3.90 -1.44 5.39
C PRO A 123 -4.08 -2.81 4.74
N VAL A 124 -5.17 -3.48 5.09
CA VAL A 124 -5.62 -4.72 4.46
C VAL A 124 -6.97 -4.49 3.78
N PRO A 125 -7.33 -5.28 2.76
CA PRO A 125 -8.67 -5.22 2.20
C PRO A 125 -9.72 -5.55 3.27
N LEU A 126 -10.92 -5.00 3.10
CA LEU A 126 -12.15 -5.29 3.87
C LEU A 126 -12.15 -4.88 5.35
N ASN A 127 -11.01 -4.92 6.05
CA ASN A 127 -10.94 -4.65 7.48
C ASN A 127 -10.09 -3.39 7.78
N PRO A 128 -10.70 -2.21 7.96
CA PRO A 128 -9.96 -0.97 8.22
C PRO A 128 -9.29 -0.95 9.60
N LEU A 129 -9.69 -1.86 10.50
CA LEU A 129 -9.20 -1.97 11.88
C LEU A 129 -8.05 -2.98 12.03
N ARG A 130 -7.66 -3.66 10.95
CA ARG A 130 -6.50 -4.55 10.91
C ARG A 130 -5.41 -3.93 10.03
N ARG A 131 -4.15 -4.05 10.44
CA ARG A 131 -2.98 -3.65 9.62
C ARG A 131 -1.92 -4.74 9.63
N LEU A 132 -1.25 -4.94 8.50
CA LEU A 132 -0.04 -5.76 8.44
C LEU A 132 1.18 -4.89 8.66
N VAL A 133 2.17 -5.44 9.35
CA VAL A 133 3.40 -4.74 9.71
C VAL A 133 4.58 -5.49 9.11
N VAL A 134 5.46 -4.75 8.43
CA VAL A 134 6.79 -5.24 8.04
C VAL A 134 7.82 -4.42 8.80
N ILE A 135 8.63 -5.11 9.58
CA ILE A 135 9.72 -4.54 10.37
C ILE A 135 11.01 -4.92 9.66
N GLU A 136 11.78 -3.92 9.28
CA GLU A 136 13.10 -4.11 8.70
C GLU A 136 14.17 -3.92 9.74
N ASP A 137 14.91 -4.97 10.04
CA ASP A 137 16.14 -4.92 10.81
C ASP A 137 17.35 -4.91 9.85
N ALA A 138 18.58 -5.05 10.35
CA ALA A 138 19.78 -4.97 9.51
C ALA A 138 19.82 -6.08 8.44
N ASP A 139 19.66 -7.33 8.85
CA ASP A 139 19.88 -8.55 8.05
C ASP A 139 18.59 -9.33 7.73
N ARG A 140 17.46 -8.97 8.35
CA ARG A 140 16.19 -9.69 8.25
C ARG A 140 14.96 -8.79 8.23
N TYR A 141 13.83 -9.39 7.88
CA TYR A 141 12.49 -8.85 7.99
C TYR A 141 11.69 -9.66 9.02
N ARG A 142 11.06 -8.95 9.95
CA ARG A 142 10.06 -9.50 10.87
C ARG A 142 8.69 -8.99 10.49
N PHE A 143 7.67 -9.74 10.85
CA PHE A 143 6.28 -9.44 10.50
C PHE A 143 5.44 -9.28 11.74
N GLY A 144 4.35 -8.55 11.62
CA GLY A 144 3.40 -8.37 12.70
C GLY A 144 2.04 -7.96 12.20
N THR A 145 1.08 -7.96 13.11
CA THR A 145 -0.28 -7.52 12.82
C THR A 145 -0.74 -6.55 13.90
N VAL A 146 -1.41 -5.48 13.49
CA VAL A 146 -2.14 -4.58 14.38
C VAL A 146 -3.64 -4.88 14.30
N TYR A 147 -4.28 -5.00 15.45
CA TYR A 147 -5.72 -5.11 15.61
C TYR A 147 -6.20 -4.04 16.59
N TRP A 148 -6.85 -2.99 16.09
CA TRP A 148 -7.22 -1.84 16.92
C TRP A 148 -8.22 -2.16 18.05
N LEU A 149 -9.03 -3.20 17.88
CA LEU A 149 -10.06 -3.61 18.85
C LEU A 149 -9.70 -4.87 19.64
N ARG A 150 -8.47 -5.41 19.49
CA ARG A 150 -8.02 -6.62 20.21
C ARG A 150 -6.82 -6.29 21.10
N ARG A 151 -6.66 -7.04 22.19
CA ARG A 151 -5.45 -7.01 23.03
C ARG A 151 -4.64 -8.32 22.84
N PRO A 152 -3.31 -8.25 22.70
CA PRO A 152 -2.53 -7.03 22.49
C PRO A 152 -2.89 -6.34 21.16
N VAL A 153 -2.73 -5.02 21.08
CA VAL A 153 -3.06 -4.24 19.87
C VAL A 153 -2.08 -4.56 18.74
N PHE A 154 -0.83 -4.84 19.08
CA PHE A 154 0.22 -5.25 18.16
C PHE A 154 0.75 -6.61 18.60
N ALA A 155 0.89 -7.53 17.64
CA ALA A 155 1.50 -8.83 17.83
C ALA A 155 2.53 -9.09 16.73
N ILE A 156 3.68 -9.62 17.12
CA ILE A 156 4.72 -10.07 16.19
C ILE A 156 4.36 -11.49 15.72
N GLU A 157 4.50 -11.74 14.43
CA GLU A 157 4.33 -13.08 13.86
C GLU A 157 5.57 -13.94 14.17
N PRO A 158 5.42 -15.27 14.34
CA PRO A 158 6.51 -16.14 14.79
C PRO A 158 7.57 -16.42 13.71
N TYR A 159 7.38 -15.94 12.49
CA TYR A 159 8.27 -16.17 11.37
C TYR A 159 9.00 -14.88 10.95
N GLU A 160 10.17 -15.06 10.36
CA GLU A 160 11.02 -14.00 9.84
C GLU A 160 11.71 -14.46 8.56
N VAL A 161 12.24 -13.50 7.79
CA VAL A 161 12.94 -13.78 6.53
C VAL A 161 14.27 -13.06 6.50
N ALA A 162 15.36 -13.80 6.27
CA ALA A 162 16.68 -13.23 6.04
C ALA A 162 16.72 -12.50 4.68
N LYS A 163 17.36 -11.34 4.63
CA LYS A 163 17.46 -10.55 3.39
C LYS A 163 18.36 -11.21 2.36
N ASN A 164 19.46 -11.83 2.79
CA ASN A 164 20.49 -12.42 1.91
C ASN A 164 21.03 -11.46 0.82
N ALA A 165 20.89 -10.15 1.04
CA ALA A 165 21.18 -9.13 0.02
C ALA A 165 22.67 -8.98 -0.32
N THR A 166 23.56 -9.57 0.48
CA THR A 166 25.01 -9.56 0.34
C THR A 166 25.59 -10.89 -0.15
N ALA A 167 24.76 -11.92 -0.39
CA ALA A 167 25.23 -13.18 -0.96
C ALA A 167 25.83 -12.94 -2.36
N PRO A 168 26.92 -13.63 -2.76
CA PRO A 168 27.55 -13.42 -4.06
C PRO A 168 26.58 -13.53 -5.24
N GLU A 169 25.71 -14.52 -5.21
CA GLU A 169 24.69 -14.78 -6.23
C GLU A 169 23.64 -13.65 -6.25
N ALA A 170 23.25 -13.15 -5.07
CA ALA A 170 22.36 -12.00 -4.96
C ALA A 170 22.98 -10.74 -5.58
N LEU A 171 24.27 -10.49 -5.33
CA LEU A 171 24.97 -9.34 -5.92
C LEU A 171 24.98 -9.38 -7.45
N VAL A 172 25.18 -10.56 -8.04
CA VAL A 172 25.10 -10.75 -9.50
C VAL A 172 23.66 -10.57 -9.99
N ALA A 173 22.68 -11.18 -9.32
CA ALA A 173 21.28 -11.08 -9.71
C ALA A 173 20.77 -9.62 -9.71
N ARG A 174 21.22 -8.81 -8.75
CA ARG A 174 20.87 -7.37 -8.67
C ARG A 174 21.37 -6.54 -9.85
N GLN A 175 22.45 -6.98 -10.51
CA GLN A 175 23.05 -6.29 -11.65
C GLN A 175 22.45 -6.74 -13.00
N SER A 176 21.65 -7.82 -13.01
CA SER A 176 20.88 -8.22 -14.18
C SER A 176 19.82 -7.18 -14.54
N ALA A 177 19.35 -7.18 -15.79
CA ALA A 177 18.31 -6.28 -16.25
C ALA A 177 16.99 -6.51 -15.49
N GLU A 178 16.61 -7.77 -15.31
CA GLU A 178 15.39 -8.19 -14.61
C GLU A 178 15.47 -7.82 -13.12
N GLY A 179 16.60 -8.13 -12.47
CA GLY A 179 16.78 -7.84 -11.06
C GLY A 179 16.85 -6.34 -10.77
N GLY A 180 17.57 -5.57 -11.58
CA GLY A 180 17.62 -4.11 -11.48
C GLY A 180 16.25 -3.46 -11.69
N ALA A 181 15.49 -3.92 -12.69
CA ALA A 181 14.13 -3.44 -12.96
C ALA A 181 13.19 -3.73 -11.79
N PHE A 182 13.20 -4.95 -11.26
CA PHE A 182 12.37 -5.32 -10.11
C PHE A 182 12.73 -4.50 -8.85
N LEU A 183 14.02 -4.37 -8.55
CA LEU A 183 14.52 -3.63 -7.39
C LEU A 183 14.29 -2.13 -7.49
N SER A 184 14.09 -1.59 -8.69
CA SER A 184 13.70 -0.19 -8.85
C SER A 184 12.34 0.11 -8.16
N TRP A 185 11.47 -0.89 -8.07
CA TRP A 185 10.14 -0.78 -7.48
C TRP A 185 10.00 -1.49 -6.13
N ALA A 186 10.79 -2.55 -5.88
CA ALA A 186 10.72 -3.30 -4.64
C ALA A 186 11.08 -2.42 -3.42
N ARG A 187 10.32 -2.57 -2.32
CA ARG A 187 10.53 -1.78 -1.09
C ARG A 187 11.23 -2.58 0.01
N PHE A 188 10.88 -3.86 0.14
CA PHE A 188 11.46 -4.80 1.13
C PHE A 188 11.97 -6.07 0.43
N PRO A 189 13.02 -5.96 -0.41
CA PRO A 189 13.53 -7.09 -1.17
C PRO A 189 14.36 -8.05 -0.31
N PHE A 190 14.13 -9.36 -0.47
CA PHE A 190 15.01 -10.42 -0.01
C PHE A 190 15.36 -11.38 -1.14
N PHE A 191 16.40 -12.19 -0.94
CA PHE A 191 16.98 -13.05 -1.97
C PHE A 191 16.94 -14.51 -1.52
N VAL A 192 16.44 -15.37 -2.39
CA VAL A 192 16.44 -16.84 -2.21
C VAL A 192 17.30 -17.42 -3.31
N VAL A 193 18.36 -18.14 -2.93
CA VAL A 193 19.28 -18.78 -3.87
C VAL A 193 18.91 -20.25 -3.98
N GLU A 194 18.45 -20.66 -5.16
CA GLU A 194 18.27 -22.06 -5.49
C GLU A 194 19.56 -22.61 -6.08
N ALA A 195 20.27 -23.40 -5.28
CA ALA A 195 21.51 -24.04 -5.67
C ALA A 195 21.25 -25.18 -6.67
N SER A 196 21.12 -24.84 -7.96
CA SER A 196 21.19 -25.80 -9.05
C SER A 196 22.65 -25.96 -9.51
N ARG A 197 23.09 -27.21 -9.73
CA ARG A 197 24.50 -27.56 -10.03
C ARG A 197 25.03 -26.95 -11.34
N SER A 198 24.17 -26.55 -12.27
CA SER A 198 24.57 -26.07 -13.60
C SER A 198 24.11 -24.64 -13.91
N SER A 199 23.10 -24.12 -13.21
CA SER A 199 22.54 -22.79 -13.46
C SER A 199 21.80 -22.30 -12.21
N PRO A 200 22.51 -21.69 -11.24
CA PRO A 200 21.86 -21.22 -10.02
C PRO A 200 20.81 -20.17 -10.38
N VAL A 201 19.65 -20.29 -9.75
CA VAL A 201 18.54 -19.34 -9.90
C VAL A 201 18.43 -18.54 -8.62
N VAL A 202 18.38 -17.23 -8.75
CA VAL A 202 18.18 -16.32 -7.62
C VAL A 202 16.80 -15.70 -7.75
N HIS A 203 15.95 -15.95 -6.77
CA HIS A 203 14.65 -15.30 -6.66
C HIS A 203 14.82 -14.03 -5.85
N ILE A 204 14.41 -12.91 -6.44
CA ILE A 204 14.32 -11.61 -5.75
C ILE A 204 12.86 -11.40 -5.42
N VAL A 205 12.54 -11.27 -4.14
CA VAL A 205 11.15 -11.28 -3.65
C VAL A 205 10.91 -10.04 -2.79
N ASP A 206 9.74 -9.40 -2.94
CA ASP A 206 9.32 -8.27 -2.10
C ASP A 206 8.39 -8.75 -0.97
N ALA A 207 8.88 -8.65 0.27
CA ALA A 207 8.19 -9.10 1.46
C ALA A 207 6.85 -8.39 1.75
N ARG A 208 6.50 -7.33 1.01
CA ARG A 208 5.16 -6.71 1.08
C ARG A 208 4.06 -7.63 0.57
N TYR A 209 4.37 -8.47 -0.42
CA TYR A 209 3.36 -9.15 -1.22
C TYR A 209 3.39 -10.66 -1.02
N THR A 210 4.57 -11.25 -0.87
CA THR A 210 4.75 -12.69 -0.76
C THR A 210 6.04 -13.03 -0.04
N LEU A 211 6.06 -14.21 0.57
CA LEU A 211 7.28 -14.86 1.05
C LEU A 211 7.65 -16.10 0.20
N ASP A 212 6.76 -16.48 -0.72
CA ASP A 212 6.94 -17.57 -1.65
C ASP A 212 7.76 -17.08 -2.85
N PRO A 213 8.96 -17.63 -3.10
CA PRO A 213 9.81 -17.24 -4.22
C PRO A 213 9.24 -17.62 -5.59
N ASP A 214 8.30 -18.56 -5.64
CA ASP A 214 7.64 -19.01 -6.87
C ASP A 214 6.35 -18.24 -7.18
N ALA A 215 5.98 -17.29 -6.31
CA ALA A 215 4.83 -16.43 -6.54
C ALA A 215 5.01 -15.59 -7.82
N GLY A 216 4.03 -15.63 -8.72
CA GLY A 216 4.09 -14.84 -9.96
C GLY A 216 4.13 -13.32 -9.73
N PHE A 217 3.44 -12.81 -8.70
CA PHE A 217 3.45 -11.40 -8.34
C PHE A 217 4.26 -11.15 -7.07
N GLY A 218 5.17 -10.18 -7.12
CA GLY A 218 6.04 -9.84 -5.99
C GLY A 218 7.33 -10.65 -5.92
N ALA A 219 7.62 -11.48 -6.92
CA ALA A 219 8.92 -12.14 -7.08
C ALA A 219 9.38 -12.10 -8.55
N VAL A 220 10.69 -12.19 -8.76
CA VAL A 220 11.32 -12.40 -10.07
C VAL A 220 12.45 -13.42 -9.94
N ALA A 221 12.52 -14.36 -10.87
CA ALA A 221 13.61 -15.34 -10.94
C ALA A 221 14.69 -14.85 -11.92
N VAL A 222 15.92 -14.74 -11.44
CA VAL A 222 17.10 -14.39 -12.23
C VAL A 222 17.97 -15.63 -12.38
N ARG A 223 18.10 -16.13 -13.60
CA ARG A 223 19.00 -17.25 -13.91
C ARG A 223 20.41 -16.72 -14.09
N LEU A 224 21.34 -17.19 -13.26
CA LEU A 224 22.75 -16.86 -13.42
C LEU A 224 23.35 -17.78 -14.48
N GLN A 225 23.97 -17.20 -15.51
CA GLN A 225 24.75 -17.99 -16.46
C GLN A 225 25.95 -18.58 -15.70
N GLY A 226 26.13 -19.90 -15.80
CA GLY A 226 27.31 -20.58 -15.26
C GLY A 226 28.57 -19.92 -15.84
N ARG A 227 29.54 -19.63 -14.97
CA ARG A 227 30.88 -19.23 -15.40
C ARG A 227 31.57 -20.37 -16.14
#